data_AF-A0A3C1WQG5-F1
#
_entry.id   AF-A0A3C1WQG5-F1
#
_cell.length_a   1.000
_cell.length_b   1.000
_cell.length_c   1.000
_cell.angle_alpha   90.00
_cell.angle_beta   90.00
_cell.angle_gamma   90.00
#
_symmetry.space_group_name_H-M   'P 1'
#
loop_
_entity.id
_entity.type
_entity.pdbx_description
1 polymer ?
#
loop_
_entity_poly.entity_id
_entity_poly.type
_entity_poly.pdbx_seq_one_letter_code
_entity_poly.pdbx_strand_id
1 'polypeptide(L)'
;MTTQEAQAELKEYLSLSQENKEETEDEIRPIKTLRIPEYNKNIDTYKKAGMEAIEKGELALLLLAGGMGTRLGFDGPKGTYPIEENKSIFECLFDNLRADIGERQIPFFVMTSDKNDQATRSFFKEKNYFG
;
A
#
# COMPACT_ATOMS: atom_id res chain seq x y z
N MET A 1 14.35 -19.73 10.09
CA MET A 1 13.06 -19.46 10.74
C MET A 1 12.02 -20.37 10.11
N THR A 2 11.38 -21.22 10.92
CA THR A 2 10.36 -22.17 10.45
C THR A 2 9.03 -21.44 10.24
N THR A 3 8.15 -21.97 9.39
CA THR A 3 6.81 -21.39 9.16
C THR A 3 6.00 -21.27 10.47
N GLN A 4 6.30 -22.09 11.48
CA GLN A 4 5.67 -22.00 12.80
C GLN A 4 6.11 -20.78 13.62
N GLU A 5 7.37 -20.37 13.54
CA GLU A 5 7.89 -19.18 14.24
C GLU A 5 7.29 -17.90 13.64
N ALA A 6 7.18 -17.83 12.31
CA ALA A 6 6.54 -16.72 11.60
C ALA A 6 5.06 -16.58 11.95
N GLN A 7 4.34 -17.71 12.04
CA GLN A 7 2.93 -17.73 12.43
C GLN A 7 2.72 -17.33 13.89
N ALA A 8 3.67 -17.64 14.79
CA ALA A 8 3.63 -17.22 16.18
C ALA A 8 3.81 -15.71 16.32
N GLU A 9 4.79 -15.11 15.63
CA GLU A 9 5.00 -13.65 15.64
C GLU A 9 3.83 -12.89 14.99
N LEU A 10 3.23 -13.43 13.92
CA LEU A 10 2.03 -12.84 13.33
C LEU A 10 0.84 -12.89 14.30
N LYS A 11 0.71 -13.96 15.09
CA LYS A 11 -0.30 -14.08 16.14
C LYS A 11 -0.08 -13.07 17.27
N GLU A 12 1.17 -12.86 17.66
CA GLU A 12 1.56 -11.84 18.63
C GLU A 12 1.22 -10.44 18.11
N TYR A 13 1.55 -10.13 16.86
CA TYR A 13 1.19 -8.87 16.22
C TYR A 13 -0.34 -8.65 16.15
N LEU A 14 -1.11 -9.69 15.82
CA LEU A 14 -2.58 -9.65 15.84
C LEU A 14 -3.15 -9.54 17.26
N SER A 15 -2.45 -10.03 18.28
CA SER A 15 -2.87 -9.83 19.67
C SER A 15 -2.62 -8.40 20.15
N LEU A 16 -1.57 -7.72 19.67
CA LEU A 16 -1.31 -6.30 19.96
C LEU A 16 -2.41 -5.39 19.38
N SER A 17 -3.00 -5.73 18.23
CA SER A 17 -4.13 -4.99 17.67
C SER A 17 -5.43 -5.25 18.44
N GLN A 18 -5.58 -6.43 19.06
CA GLN A 18 -6.72 -6.80 19.91
C GLN A 18 -6.59 -6.30 21.36
N GLU A 19 -5.37 -6.02 21.84
CA GLU A 19 -5.12 -5.36 23.12
C GLU A 19 -5.53 -3.88 23.12
N ASN A 20 -5.73 -3.27 21.95
CA ASN A 20 -6.46 -2.01 21.81
C ASN A 20 -7.97 -2.24 22.00
N LYS A 21 -8.35 -2.83 23.14
CA LYS A 21 -9.73 -2.80 23.62
C LYS A 21 -10.18 -1.34 23.77
N GLU A 22 -11.48 -1.11 23.67
CA GLU A 22 -12.13 0.17 23.98
C GLU A 22 -11.66 0.70 25.34
N GLU A 23 -10.61 1.53 25.33
CA GLU A 23 -10.14 2.27 26.48
C GLU A 23 -11.04 3.49 26.63
N THR A 24 -11.49 3.73 27.87
CA THR A 24 -12.38 4.83 28.23
C THR A 24 -11.90 6.15 27.64
N GLU A 25 -12.74 6.73 26.77
CA GLU A 25 -12.54 7.96 26.02
C GLU A 25 -12.04 9.10 26.92
N ASP A 26 -10.85 9.66 26.60
CA ASP A 26 -10.48 11.09 26.75
C ASP A 26 -8.94 11.32 26.81
N GLU A 27 -8.12 10.28 26.98
CA GLU A 27 -6.66 10.44 27.06
C GLU A 27 -5.93 10.04 25.77
N ILE A 28 -5.32 11.02 25.08
CA ILE A 28 -4.46 10.77 23.93
C ILE A 28 -3.12 10.21 24.43
N ARG A 29 -2.86 8.92 24.14
CA ARG A 29 -1.61 8.22 24.50
C ARG A 29 -0.95 7.61 23.26
N PRO A 30 0.38 7.40 23.27
CA PRO A 30 1.06 6.70 22.18
C PRO A 30 0.57 5.26 22.04
N ILE A 31 0.31 4.82 20.82
CA ILE A 31 0.00 3.43 20.51
C ILE A 31 1.23 2.55 20.78
N LYS A 32 1.04 1.33 21.29
CA LYS A 32 2.13 0.34 21.35
C LYS A 32 2.55 -0.04 19.92
N THR A 33 3.83 0.11 19.59
CA THR A 33 4.36 -0.12 18.24
C THR A 33 5.60 -1.00 18.26
N LEU A 34 5.77 -1.83 17.23
CA LEU A 34 7.04 -2.50 16.92
C LEU A 34 8.15 -1.45 16.69
N ARG A 35 9.35 -1.67 17.23
CA ARG A 35 10.50 -0.77 17.00
C ARG A 35 11.32 -1.20 15.78
N ILE A 36 12.00 -0.24 15.14
CA ILE A 36 12.84 -0.50 13.94
C ILE A 36 13.88 -1.62 14.16
N PRO A 37 14.61 -1.68 15.29
CA PRO A 37 15.57 -2.77 15.52
C PRO A 37 14.92 -4.16 15.63
N GLU A 38 13.69 -4.23 16.13
CA GLU A 38 12.92 -5.48 16.24
C GLU A 38 12.40 -5.89 14.86
N TYR A 39 11.85 -4.93 14.11
CA TYR A 39 11.45 -5.13 12.71
C TYR A 39 12.58 -5.69 11.85
N ASN A 40 13.77 -5.08 11.93
CA ASN A 40 14.92 -5.46 11.11
C ASN A 40 15.40 -6.90 11.38
N LYS A 41 15.16 -7.45 12.57
CA LYS A 41 15.53 -8.85 12.88
C LYS A 41 14.69 -9.86 12.10
N ASN A 42 13.44 -9.50 11.78
CA ASN A 42 12.44 -10.40 11.22
C ASN A 42 11.96 -10.01 9.82
N ILE A 43 12.62 -9.04 9.17
CA ILE A 43 12.22 -8.48 7.88
C ILE A 43 12.06 -9.55 6.79
N ASP A 44 12.95 -10.55 6.73
CA ASP A 44 12.90 -11.61 5.72
C ASP A 44 11.68 -12.51 5.93
N THR A 45 11.30 -12.76 7.19
CA THR A 45 10.11 -13.52 7.56
C THR A 45 8.84 -12.78 7.16
N TYR A 46 8.77 -11.47 7.41
CA TYR A 46 7.62 -10.65 7.00
C TYR A 46 7.50 -10.56 5.48
N LYS A 47 8.62 -10.37 4.77
CA LYS A 47 8.63 -10.39 3.30
C LYS A 47 8.16 -11.73 2.75
N LYS A 48 8.66 -12.84 3.29
CA LYS A 48 8.22 -14.18 2.88
C LYS A 48 6.73 -14.39 3.09
N ALA A 49 6.21 -14.04 4.27
CA ALA A 49 4.77 -14.16 4.57
C ALA A 49 3.91 -13.31 3.61
N GLY A 50 4.35 -12.09 3.31
CA GLY A 50 3.69 -11.21 2.33
C GLY A 50 3.66 -11.83 0.92
N MET A 51 4.78 -12.35 0.44
CA MET A 51 4.85 -13.00 -0.88
C MET A 51 3.96 -14.24 -0.95
N GLU A 52 3.95 -15.07 0.08
CA GLU A 52 3.07 -16.25 0.15
C GLU A 52 1.58 -15.85 0.11
N ALA A 53 1.19 -14.76 0.77
CA ALA A 53 -0.19 -14.26 0.74
C ALA A 53 -0.58 -13.71 -0.65
N ILE A 54 0.35 -13.04 -1.34
CA ILE A 54 0.15 -12.62 -2.75
C ILE A 54 -0.08 -13.85 -3.63
N GLU A 55 0.77 -14.87 -3.51
CA GLU A 55 0.70 -16.09 -4.34
C GLU A 55 -0.59 -16.90 -4.09
N LYS A 56 -1.14 -16.82 -2.89
CA LYS A 56 -2.44 -17.42 -2.54
C LYS A 56 -3.66 -16.59 -2.96
N GLY A 57 -3.46 -15.37 -3.46
CA GLY A 57 -4.54 -14.45 -3.81
C GLY A 57 -5.28 -13.88 -2.59
N GLU A 58 -4.62 -13.81 -1.44
CA GLU A 58 -5.21 -13.37 -0.17
C GLU A 58 -5.09 -11.84 0.03
N LEU A 59 -4.45 -11.14 -0.91
CA LEU A 59 -4.19 -9.70 -0.83
C LEU A 59 -4.78 -8.96 -2.04
N ALA A 60 -5.17 -7.71 -1.78
CA ALA A 60 -5.56 -6.73 -2.78
C ALA A 60 -5.02 -5.36 -2.39
N LEU A 61 -4.80 -4.50 -3.39
CA LEU A 61 -4.39 -3.11 -3.20
C LEU A 61 -5.59 -2.19 -3.42
N LEU A 62 -5.75 -1.19 -2.55
CA LEU A 62 -6.73 -0.13 -2.71
C LEU A 62 -6.01 1.23 -2.70
N LEU A 63 -6.05 1.92 -3.84
CA LEU A 63 -5.50 3.26 -3.98
C LEU A 63 -6.62 4.30 -3.90
N LEU A 64 -6.52 5.19 -2.91
CA LEU A 64 -7.44 6.31 -2.76
C LEU A 64 -6.96 7.50 -3.60
N ALA A 65 -7.42 7.57 -4.84
CA ALA A 65 -7.00 8.54 -5.86
C ALA A 65 -8.10 9.57 -6.21
N GLY A 66 -9.01 9.88 -5.30
CA GLY A 66 -10.10 10.85 -5.53
C GLY A 66 -9.66 12.32 -5.60
N GLY A 67 -8.38 12.61 -5.36
CA GLY A 67 -7.86 13.98 -5.32
C GLY A 67 -7.51 14.56 -6.68
N MET A 68 -7.72 15.87 -6.83
CA MET A 68 -7.19 16.68 -7.92
C MET A 68 -5.82 17.28 -7.56
N GLY A 69 -4.99 17.54 -8.57
CA GLY A 69 -3.67 18.16 -8.44
C GLY A 69 -3.68 19.68 -8.25
N THR A 70 -4.83 20.30 -7.96
CA THR A 70 -4.99 21.77 -7.97
C THR A 70 -4.05 22.49 -7.01
N ARG A 71 -3.76 21.92 -5.84
CA ARG A 71 -2.80 22.49 -4.88
C ARG A 71 -1.34 22.49 -5.40
N LEU A 72 -1.04 21.63 -6.36
CA LEU A 72 0.24 21.55 -7.07
C LEU A 72 0.27 22.46 -8.31
N GLY A 73 -0.79 23.24 -8.57
CA GLY A 73 -0.93 24.02 -9.80
C GLY A 73 -1.19 23.17 -11.05
N PHE A 74 -1.66 21.92 -10.87
CA PHE A 74 -1.90 20.97 -11.95
C PHE A 74 -3.39 20.72 -12.15
N ASP A 75 -3.84 20.82 -13.40
CA ASP A 75 -5.24 20.61 -13.78
C ASP A 75 -5.47 19.17 -14.24
N GLY A 76 -5.61 18.27 -13.27
CA GLY A 76 -5.85 16.85 -13.51
C GLY A 76 -5.86 16.03 -12.23
N PRO A 77 -6.08 14.70 -12.31
CA PRO A 77 -5.97 13.83 -11.16
C PRO A 77 -4.56 13.93 -10.55
N LYS A 78 -4.47 13.97 -9.21
CA LYS A 78 -3.15 14.14 -8.55
C LYS A 78 -2.14 13.06 -8.98
N GLY A 79 -2.61 11.84 -9.20
CA GLY A 79 -1.75 10.73 -9.58
C GLY A 79 -1.09 10.86 -10.95
N THR A 80 -1.64 11.69 -11.86
CA THR A 80 -1.05 11.93 -13.19
C THR A 80 -0.07 13.11 -13.19
N TYR A 81 0.15 13.75 -12.03
CA TYR A 81 1.11 14.84 -11.91
C TYR A 81 2.53 14.36 -12.22
N PRO A 82 3.28 15.05 -13.11
CA PRO A 82 4.66 14.69 -13.44
C PRO A 82 5.60 15.06 -12.28
N ILE A 83 6.21 14.06 -11.64
CA ILE A 83 7.27 14.26 -10.63
C ILE A 83 8.63 14.46 -11.33
N GLU A 84 8.86 13.75 -12.43
CA GLU A 84 10.05 13.86 -13.28
C GLU A 84 9.64 14.21 -14.71
N GLU A 85 10.59 14.53 -15.59
CA GLU A 85 10.32 14.95 -16.98
C GLU A 85 9.32 14.05 -17.71
N ASN A 86 9.34 12.74 -17.43
CA ASN A 86 8.48 11.77 -18.10
C ASN A 86 7.80 10.78 -17.14
N LYS A 87 7.65 11.11 -15.85
CA LYS A 87 7.15 10.16 -14.86
C LYS A 87 6.11 10.77 -13.92
N SER A 88 4.91 10.20 -13.94
CA SER A 88 3.81 10.56 -13.05
C SER A 88 3.94 9.90 -11.67
N ILE A 89 3.19 10.41 -10.68
CA ILE A 89 3.04 9.77 -9.37
C ILE A 89 2.59 8.31 -9.50
N PHE A 90 1.63 8.03 -10.39
CA PHE A 90 1.18 6.66 -10.64
C PHE A 90 2.31 5.78 -11.18
N GLU A 91 3.09 6.24 -12.16
CA GLU A 91 4.23 5.49 -12.69
C GLU A 91 5.26 5.17 -11.59
N CYS A 92 5.60 6.13 -10.73
CA CYS A 92 6.47 5.89 -9.59
C CYS A 92 5.89 4.84 -8.62
N LEU A 93 4.58 4.88 -8.36
CA LEU A 93 3.91 3.93 -7.49
C LEU A 93 3.95 2.50 -8.06
N PHE A 94 3.70 2.34 -9.35
CA PHE A 94 3.73 1.03 -10.01
C PHE A 94 5.15 0.49 -10.16
N ASP A 95 6.16 1.34 -10.36
CA ASP A 95 7.55 0.90 -10.38
C ASP A 95 8.02 0.40 -9.02
N ASN A 96 7.67 1.10 -7.94
CA ASN A 96 7.95 0.64 -6.58
C ASN A 96 7.24 -0.70 -6.31
N LEU A 97 5.97 -0.82 -6.70
CA LEU A 97 5.22 -2.06 -6.56
C LEU A 97 5.94 -3.22 -7.27
N ARG A 98 6.36 -3.04 -8.52
CA ARG A 98 7.11 -4.07 -9.27
C ARG A 98 8.45 -4.41 -8.63
N ALA A 99 9.17 -3.41 -8.12
CA ALA A 99 10.42 -3.64 -7.41
C ALA A 99 10.22 -4.53 -6.16
N ASP A 100 9.07 -4.38 -5.50
CA ASP A 100 8.74 -5.17 -4.30
C ASP A 100 8.23 -6.57 -4.64
N ILE A 101 7.26 -6.72 -5.54
CA ILE A 101 6.54 -7.99 -5.76
C ILE A 101 6.95 -8.76 -7.03
N GLY A 102 7.77 -8.14 -7.89
CA GLY A 102 8.13 -8.66 -9.21
C GLY A 102 6.94 -8.71 -10.17
N GLU A 103 6.84 -9.78 -10.97
CA GLU A 103 5.78 -10.00 -11.97
C GLU A 103 4.47 -10.54 -11.39
N ARG A 104 4.35 -10.62 -10.06
CA ARG A 104 3.16 -11.16 -9.39
C ARG A 104 1.96 -10.24 -9.61
N GLN A 105 0.82 -10.84 -9.91
CA GLN A 105 -0.43 -10.12 -10.10
C GLN A 105 -1.16 -10.00 -8.76
N ILE A 106 -1.53 -8.77 -8.40
CA ILE A 106 -2.37 -8.48 -7.24
C ILE A 106 -3.57 -7.65 -7.70
N PRO A 107 -4.82 -8.02 -7.30
CA PRO A 107 -5.98 -7.19 -7.60
C PRO A 107 -5.75 -5.76 -7.11
N PHE A 108 -5.87 -4.80 -8.03
CA PHE A 108 -5.60 -3.38 -7.75
C PHE A 108 -6.87 -2.57 -8.00
N PHE A 109 -7.44 -2.03 -6.93
CA PHE A 109 -8.61 -1.17 -6.96
C PHE A 109 -8.17 0.29 -6.85
N VAL A 110 -8.65 1.11 -7.78
CA VAL A 110 -8.41 2.56 -7.76
C VAL A 110 -9.74 3.25 -7.43
N MET A 111 -9.83 3.85 -6.25
CA MET A 111 -10.95 4.71 -5.88
C MET A 111 -10.72 6.10 -6.46
N THR A 112 -11.64 6.55 -7.30
CA THR A 112 -11.67 7.88 -7.92
C THR A 112 -12.83 8.69 -7.35
N SER A 113 -12.96 9.94 -7.81
CA SER A 113 -14.15 10.77 -7.62
C SER A 113 -14.83 10.98 -8.97
N ASP A 114 -16.08 11.42 -8.95
CA ASP A 114 -16.83 11.75 -10.19
C ASP A 114 -16.08 12.76 -11.08
N LYS A 115 -15.28 13.65 -10.47
CA LYS A 115 -14.56 14.71 -11.17
C LYS A 115 -13.31 14.22 -11.91
N ASN A 116 -12.73 13.10 -11.49
CA ASN A 116 -11.42 12.65 -11.99
C ASN A 116 -11.41 11.21 -12.53
N ASP A 117 -12.50 10.45 -12.35
CA ASP A 117 -12.59 9.04 -12.79
C ASP A 117 -12.25 8.85 -14.27
N GLN A 118 -12.89 9.63 -15.15
CA GLN A 118 -12.67 9.50 -16.59
C GLN A 118 -11.21 9.79 -16.98
N ALA A 119 -10.62 10.87 -16.44
CA ALA A 119 -9.24 11.24 -16.71
C ALA A 119 -8.26 10.19 -16.17
N THR A 120 -8.50 9.65 -14.97
CA THR A 120 -7.70 8.57 -14.39
C THR A 120 -7.78 7.31 -15.24
N ARG A 121 -8.97 6.88 -15.67
CA ARG A 121 -9.14 5.71 -16.54
C ARG A 121 -8.44 5.89 -17.89
N SER A 122 -8.55 7.07 -18.49
CA SER A 122 -7.88 7.37 -19.76
C SER A 122 -6.36 7.31 -19.62
N PHE A 123 -5.81 7.88 -18.54
CA PHE A 123 -4.38 7.84 -18.27
C PHE A 123 -3.87 6.41 -18.05
N PHE A 124 -4.59 5.59 -17.27
CA PHE A 124 -4.23 4.18 -17.09
C PHE A 124 -4.23 3.43 -18.43
N LYS A 125 -5.23 3.65 -19.30
CA LYS A 125 -5.26 3.05 -20.63
C LYS A 125 -4.11 3.50 -21.53
N GLU A 126 -3.81 4.80 -21.53
CA GLU A 126 -2.69 5.39 -22.29
C GLU A 126 -1.35 4.75 -21.90
N LYS A 127 -1.15 4.53 -20.60
CA LYS A 127 0.05 3.89 -20.05
C LYS A 127 0.03 2.37 -20.11
N ASN A 128 -0.93 1.76 -20.82
CA ASN A 128 -1.13 0.30 -20.87
C ASN A 128 -1.19 -0.32 -19.46
N TYR A 129 -1.91 0.32 -18.54
CA TYR A 129 -1.99 -0.08 -17.13
C TYR A 129 -0.61 -0.20 -16.45
N PHE A 130 0.33 0.60 -16.94
CA PHE A 130 1.74 0.70 -16.55
C PHE A 130 2.60 -0.49 -16.97
N GLY A 131 2.09 -1.47 -17.72
CA GLY A 131 2.78 -2.71 -18.08
C GLY A 131 1.80 -3.85 -18.26
#